data_AF-A0A0N5B0C2-F1
#
_entry.id   AF-A0A0N5B0C2-F1
#
_cell.length_a   1.000
_cell.length_b   1.000
_cell.length_c   1.000
_cell.angle_alpha   90.00
_cell.angle_beta   90.00
_cell.angle_gamma   90.00
#
_symmetry.space_group_name_H-M   'P 1'
#
loop_
_entity.id
_entity.type
_entity.pdbx_description
1 polymer ?
#
loop_
_entity_poly.entity_id
_entity_poly.type
_entity_poly.pdbx_seq_one_letter_code
_entity_poly.pdbx_strand_id
1 'polypeptide(L)'
;LVIVTIFHSASYNTISYPALLVYLFHLQSFKYSGYHYDAPSCNGCKTFFRRTVLKGRKYECKNAKRCSLSDGRRGLCRACRYDRCLVSGMNPLLIQVTSDDVVSMENISKCLNRKRVFTEDKPTSLVISNKVRQS
;
A
#
# COMPACT_ATOMS: atom_id res chain seq x y z
N LEU A 1 -39.38 -34.73 -27.35
CA LEU A 1 -40.02 -34.29 -26.08
C LEU A 1 -39.12 -34.45 -24.85
N VAL A 2 -37.78 -34.30 -24.98
CA VAL A 2 -36.88 -33.96 -23.86
C VAL A 2 -35.69 -33.16 -24.44
N ILE A 3 -35.99 -32.01 -25.05
CA ILE A 3 -34.99 -31.04 -25.53
C ILE A 3 -35.14 -29.76 -24.69
N VAL A 4 -35.17 -29.83 -23.35
CA VAL A 4 -35.15 -28.63 -22.47
C VAL A 4 -34.59 -28.90 -21.04
N THR A 5 -33.68 -29.84 -20.79
CA THR A 5 -33.16 -30.01 -19.40
C THR A 5 -31.66 -30.27 -19.24
N ILE A 6 -30.83 -30.20 -20.29
CA ILE A 6 -29.37 -30.25 -20.12
C ILE A 6 -28.74 -28.90 -20.53
N PHE A 7 -29.35 -27.82 -20.04
CA PHE A 7 -28.66 -26.56 -19.74
C PHE A 7 -28.05 -26.63 -18.33
N HIS A 8 -27.28 -27.70 -18.02
CA HIS A 8 -26.55 -27.80 -16.75
C HIS A 8 -25.09 -28.17 -16.99
N SER A 9 -24.37 -27.22 -17.57
CA SER A 9 -22.92 -26.98 -17.37
C SER A 9 -22.46 -25.99 -18.41
N ALA A 10 -23.12 -24.84 -18.43
CA ALA A 10 -22.46 -23.69 -18.96
C ALA A 10 -21.20 -23.45 -18.12
N SER A 11 -20.04 -23.61 -18.74
CA SER A 11 -18.78 -23.09 -18.24
C SER A 11 -18.82 -21.56 -18.24
N TYR A 12 -19.67 -20.98 -17.40
CA TYR A 12 -19.45 -19.65 -16.88
C TYR A 12 -18.38 -19.82 -15.81
N ASN A 13 -17.12 -19.85 -16.25
CA ASN A 13 -15.96 -19.69 -15.37
C ASN A 13 -15.89 -18.22 -14.92
N THR A 14 -16.95 -17.76 -14.26
CA THR A 14 -17.02 -16.53 -13.49
C THR A 14 -16.96 -16.89 -12.01
N ILE A 15 -15.94 -17.68 -11.64
CA ILE A 15 -15.51 -17.69 -10.25
C ILE A 15 -14.44 -16.62 -10.14
N SER A 16 -14.93 -15.47 -9.68
CA SER A 16 -14.19 -14.33 -9.21
C SER A 16 -12.96 -14.80 -8.41
N TYR A 17 -11.77 -14.63 -8.99
CA TYR A 17 -10.48 -14.83 -8.34
C TYR A 17 -10.00 -13.69 -7.39
N PRO A 18 -10.81 -12.76 -6.82
CA PRO A 18 -10.31 -11.89 -5.77
C PRO A 18 -10.52 -12.48 -4.37
N ALA A 19 -11.37 -13.50 -4.18
CA ALA A 19 -11.65 -14.02 -2.84
C ALA A 19 -10.48 -14.84 -2.24
N LEU A 20 -9.76 -15.61 -3.06
CA LEU A 20 -8.65 -16.45 -2.57
C LEU A 20 -7.37 -15.65 -2.29
N LEU A 21 -7.13 -14.56 -3.04
CA LEU A 21 -6.04 -13.60 -2.78
C LEU A 21 -6.30 -12.76 -1.52
N VAL A 22 -7.56 -12.53 -1.15
CA VAL A 22 -7.93 -11.91 0.12
C VAL A 22 -7.69 -12.87 1.30
N TYR A 23 -7.86 -14.19 1.11
CA TYR A 23 -7.69 -15.19 2.17
C TYR A 23 -6.22 -15.43 2.58
N LEU A 24 -5.27 -15.38 1.63
CA LEU A 24 -3.85 -15.60 1.94
C LEU A 24 -3.12 -14.41 2.57
N PHE A 25 -3.73 -13.22 2.63
CA PHE A 25 -3.18 -12.07 3.35
C PHE A 25 -3.42 -12.11 4.87
N HIS A 26 -4.05 -13.18 5.37
CA HIS A 26 -4.58 -13.27 6.73
C HIS A 26 -3.69 -14.05 7.73
N LEU A 27 -2.38 -14.17 7.47
CA LEU A 27 -1.43 -14.87 8.36
C LEU A 27 -0.40 -13.97 9.09
N GLN A 28 -0.54 -12.64 9.01
CA GLN A 28 0.03 -11.75 10.02
C GLN A 28 -1.01 -10.74 10.45
N SER A 29 -1.22 -10.62 11.76
CA SER A 29 -2.24 -9.87 12.49
C SER A 29 -2.26 -8.35 12.22
N PHE A 30 -2.44 -7.95 10.97
CA PHE A 30 -2.63 -6.58 10.57
C PHE A 30 -4.11 -6.25 10.65
N LYS A 31 -4.57 -5.85 11.85
CA LYS A 31 -5.88 -5.19 11.98
C LYS A 31 -5.83 -3.85 11.22
N TYR A 32 -6.28 -3.86 9.97
CA TYR A 32 -6.57 -2.66 9.22
C TYR A 32 -7.87 -2.08 9.74
N SER A 33 -7.90 -0.76 9.99
CA SER A 33 -9.12 -0.07 10.45
C SER A 33 -9.90 0.55 9.29
N GLY A 34 -9.38 0.46 8.06
CA GLY A 34 -9.99 0.99 6.84
C GLY A 34 -8.94 1.46 5.84
N TYR A 35 -9.41 2.18 4.81
CA TYR A 35 -8.56 2.88 3.85
C TYR A 35 -8.27 4.30 4.35
N HIS A 36 -6.99 4.67 4.38
CA HIS A 36 -6.58 6.03 4.71
C HIS A 36 -5.54 6.49 3.70
N TYR A 37 -5.83 7.60 3.02
CA TYR A 37 -4.96 8.18 1.99
C TYR A 37 -4.64 7.19 0.85
N ASP A 38 -5.66 6.58 0.25
CA ASP A 38 -5.57 5.58 -0.84
C ASP A 38 -4.89 4.25 -0.50
N ALA A 39 -4.69 3.92 0.78
CA ALA A 39 -4.10 2.64 1.17
C ALA A 39 -4.78 1.99 2.38
N PRO A 40 -4.93 0.65 2.39
CA PRO A 40 -5.40 -0.07 3.57
C PRO A 40 -4.39 0.10 4.71
N SER A 41 -4.83 0.71 5.81
CA SER A 41 -3.94 1.01 6.93
C SER A 41 -4.67 1.02 8.28
N CYS A 42 -3.92 1.01 9.38
CA CYS A 42 -4.48 1.14 10.71
C CYS A 42 -4.49 2.61 11.15
N ASN A 43 -5.29 2.95 12.17
CA ASN A 43 -5.35 4.32 12.73
C ASN A 43 -3.98 4.85 13.16
N GLY A 44 -3.08 3.97 13.62
CA GLY A 44 -1.71 4.34 13.94
C GLY A 44 -0.90 4.80 12.71
N CYS A 45 -1.05 4.13 11.57
CA CYS A 45 -0.41 4.53 10.32
C CYS A 45 -1.05 5.80 9.74
N LYS A 46 -2.38 5.95 9.82
CA LYS A 46 -3.10 7.17 9.45
C LYS A 46 -2.50 8.40 10.14
N THR A 47 -2.48 8.41 11.47
CA THR A 47 -2.00 9.56 12.25
C THR A 47 -0.50 9.79 12.08
N PHE A 48 0.29 8.72 12.03
CA PHE A 48 1.74 8.82 11.81
C PHE A 48 2.07 9.44 10.45
N PHE A 49 1.43 8.96 9.38
CA PHE A 49 1.65 9.47 8.02
C PHE A 49 1.30 10.95 7.92
N ARG A 50 0.09 11.34 8.37
CA ARG A 50 -0.34 12.76 8.39
C ARG A 50 0.65 13.65 9.12
N ARG A 51 1.06 13.27 10.33
CA ARG A 51 2.02 14.08 11.13
C ARG A 51 3.40 14.15 10.49
N THR A 52 3.85 13.08 9.85
CA THR A 52 5.16 13.02 9.19
C THR A 52 5.19 13.96 8.00
N VAL A 53 4.16 13.89 7.15
CA VAL A 53 4.06 14.71 5.94
C VAL A 53 3.87 16.18 6.30
N LEU A 54 2.86 16.53 7.09
CA LEU A 54 2.57 17.94 7.40
C LEU A 54 3.73 18.66 8.10
N LYS A 55 4.43 17.96 9.01
CA LYS A 55 5.58 18.54 9.73
C LYS A 55 6.91 18.33 9.02
N GLY A 56 6.93 17.78 7.80
CA GLY A 56 8.16 17.53 7.03
C GLY A 56 9.20 16.69 7.78
N ARG A 57 8.77 15.75 8.65
CA ARG A 57 9.69 15.00 9.51
C ARG A 57 10.58 14.09 8.68
N LYS A 58 11.89 14.24 8.88
CA LYS A 58 12.90 13.33 8.33
C LYS A 58 13.29 12.33 9.42
N TYR A 59 13.34 11.06 9.06
CA TYR A 59 13.76 9.97 9.94
C TYR A 59 14.94 9.25 9.32
N GLU A 60 15.85 8.82 10.17
CA GLU A 60 17.00 8.00 9.80
C GLU A 60 16.86 6.60 10.42
N CYS A 61 17.22 5.58 9.65
CA CYS A 61 17.20 4.21 10.13
C CYS A 61 18.58 3.83 10.64
N LYS A 62 18.68 3.49 11.93
CA LYS A 62 19.93 3.00 12.54
C LYS A 62 20.36 1.60 12.06
N ASN A 63 19.43 0.85 11.47
CA ASN A 63 19.65 -0.53 11.03
C ASN A 63 19.71 -0.63 9.49
N ALA A 64 20.15 0.42 8.79
CA ALA A 64 20.30 0.43 7.33
C ALA A 64 19.07 -0.08 6.55
N LYS A 65 17.88 0.34 6.97
CA LYS A 65 16.56 -0.09 6.43
C LYS A 65 16.24 -1.60 6.56
N ARG A 66 16.99 -2.37 7.34
CA ARG A 66 16.78 -3.82 7.57
C ARG A 66 15.87 -4.13 8.76
N CYS A 67 14.96 -3.24 9.14
CA CYS A 67 14.05 -3.50 10.26
C CYS A 67 13.01 -4.58 9.90
N SER A 68 12.96 -5.66 10.67
CA SER A 68 12.01 -6.77 10.50
C SER A 68 10.56 -6.36 10.78
N LEU A 69 9.61 -7.04 10.12
CA LEU A 69 8.17 -6.96 10.42
C LEU A 69 7.72 -7.94 11.50
N SER A 70 8.54 -8.94 11.83
CA SER A 70 8.22 -9.99 12.80
C SER A 70 7.74 -9.40 14.13
N ASP A 71 8.32 -8.26 14.52
CA ASP A 71 8.07 -7.63 15.82
C ASP A 71 6.85 -6.68 15.77
N GLY A 72 6.09 -6.73 14.67
CA GLY A 72 4.94 -5.89 14.40
C GLY A 72 5.30 -4.43 14.09
N ARG A 73 4.26 -3.63 13.79
CA ARG A 73 4.45 -2.20 13.40
C ARG A 73 5.02 -1.31 14.52
N ARG A 74 5.06 -1.79 15.77
CA ARG A 74 5.66 -1.09 16.92
C ARG A 74 7.17 -1.36 17.03
N GLY A 75 7.66 -2.51 16.56
CA GLY A 75 9.09 -2.83 16.48
C GLY A 75 9.80 -2.16 15.29
N LEU A 76 9.03 -1.64 14.33
CA LEU A 76 9.59 -0.94 13.18
C LEU A 76 10.01 0.49 13.53
N CYS A 77 11.25 0.86 13.19
CA CYS A 77 11.73 2.23 13.40
C CYS A 77 10.94 3.26 12.57
N ARG A 78 10.97 4.53 12.96
CA ARG A 78 10.18 5.61 12.31
C ARG A 78 10.50 5.75 10.81
N ALA A 79 11.76 5.59 10.42
CA ALA A 79 12.18 5.65 9.03
C ALA A 79 11.56 4.51 8.20
N CYS A 80 11.79 3.26 8.60
CA CYS A 80 11.21 2.11 7.91
C CYS A 80 9.68 2.11 7.93
N ARG A 81 9.07 2.62 9.01
CA ARG A 81 7.62 2.77 9.09
C ARG A 81 7.08 3.76 8.07
N TYR A 82 7.78 4.88 7.88
CA TYR A 82 7.39 5.86 6.87
C TYR A 82 7.59 5.33 5.45
N ASP A 83 8.73 4.69 5.17
CA ASP A 83 8.98 4.05 3.88
C ASP A 83 7.88 3.02 3.54
N ARG A 84 7.45 2.21 4.52
CA ARG A 84 6.34 1.27 4.32
C ARG A 84 5.00 1.94 4.04
N CYS A 85 4.71 3.09 4.67
CA CYS A 85 3.51 3.86 4.35
C CYS A 85 3.53 4.31 2.87
N LEU A 86 4.68 4.74 2.36
CA LEU A 86 4.84 5.12 0.96
C LEU A 86 4.70 3.91 0.03
N VAL A 87 5.36 2.78 0.36
CA VAL A 87 5.30 1.51 -0.38
C VAL A 87 3.87 0.98 -0.45
N SER A 88 3.12 1.07 0.65
CA SER A 88 1.73 0.61 0.69
C SER A 88 0.78 1.48 -0.11
N GLY A 89 1.26 2.56 -0.71
CA GLY A 89 0.49 3.43 -1.59
C GLY A 89 -0.05 4.70 -0.93
N MET A 90 0.26 4.99 0.35
CA MET A 90 -0.31 6.17 1.01
C MET A 90 0.02 7.45 0.23
N ASN A 91 -1.02 8.24 -0.03
CA ASN A 91 -0.95 9.40 -0.91
C ASN A 91 -0.96 10.71 -0.11
N PRO A 92 0.16 11.47 -0.06
CA PRO A 92 0.21 12.71 0.71
C PRO A 92 -0.71 13.81 0.17
N LEU A 93 -1.12 13.74 -1.11
CA LEU A 93 -2.06 14.69 -1.72
C LEU A 93 -3.48 14.61 -1.14
N LEU A 94 -3.85 13.48 -0.52
CA LEU A 94 -5.15 13.31 0.13
C LEU A 94 -5.18 13.82 1.58
N ILE A 95 -4.09 14.42 2.05
CA ILE A 95 -4.09 15.05 3.37
C ILE A 95 -4.74 16.42 3.23
N GLN A 96 -5.91 16.59 3.86
CA GLN A 96 -6.54 17.90 4.00
C GLN A 96 -5.66 18.82 4.86
N VAL A 97 -5.22 19.91 4.25
CA VAL A 97 -4.47 21.03 4.84
C VAL A 97 -5.44 22.20 5.03
N THR A 98 -5.38 22.87 6.18
CA THR A 98 -6.10 24.12 6.39
C THR A 98 -5.41 25.24 5.60
N SER A 99 -6.19 26.18 5.07
CA SER A 99 -5.72 27.23 4.16
C SER A 99 -4.53 28.06 4.66
N ASP A 100 -4.31 28.08 5.97
CA ASP A 100 -3.33 28.95 6.61
C ASP A 100 -1.93 28.32 6.72
N ASP A 101 -1.76 27.05 6.35
CA ASP A 101 -0.52 26.29 6.54
C ASP A 101 0.30 26.13 5.23
N VAL A 102 0.87 27.23 4.72
CA VAL A 102 1.77 27.21 3.54
C VAL A 102 2.91 26.19 3.70
N VAL A 103 3.46 26.07 4.92
CA VAL A 103 4.52 25.12 5.27
C VAL A 103 4.11 23.66 5.01
N SER A 104 2.83 23.32 5.22
CA SER A 104 2.31 21.98 4.99
C SER A 104 2.28 21.60 3.52
N MET A 105 1.95 22.56 2.63
CA MET A 105 1.92 22.34 1.18
C MET A 105 3.34 22.11 0.62
N GLU A 106 4.33 22.88 1.07
CA GLU A 106 5.72 22.66 0.71
C GLU A 106 6.23 21.28 1.21
N ASN A 107 5.82 20.87 2.40
CA ASN A 107 6.20 19.55 2.90
C ASN A 107 5.54 18.41 2.12
N ILE A 108 4.31 18.58 1.63
CA ILE A 108 3.65 17.63 0.73
C ILE A 108 4.42 17.48 -0.58
N SER A 109 4.84 18.59 -1.21
CA SER A 109 5.62 18.53 -2.46
C SER A 109 6.97 17.83 -2.27
N LYS A 110 7.67 18.10 -1.16
CA LYS A 110 8.90 17.39 -0.77
C LYS A 110 8.67 15.89 -0.58
N CYS A 111 7.55 15.50 0.02
CA CYS A 111 7.20 14.08 0.20
C CYS A 111 6.91 13.38 -1.13
N LEU A 112 6.27 14.06 -2.09
CA LEU A 112 6.01 13.51 -3.42
C LEU A 112 7.31 13.23 -4.19
N ASN A 113 8.27 14.14 -4.12
CA ASN A 113 9.59 13.93 -4.73
C ASN A 113 10.28 12.70 -4.14
N ARG A 114 10.18 12.50 -2.82
CA ARG A 114 10.70 11.30 -2.16
C ARG A 114 9.99 10.01 -2.59
N LYS A 115 8.67 10.07 -2.81
CA LYS A 115 7.89 8.92 -3.30
C LYS A 115 8.31 8.52 -4.72
N ARG A 116 8.61 9.49 -5.60
CA ARG A 116 9.12 9.23 -6.96
C ARG A 116 10.46 8.50 -6.98
N VAL A 117 11.43 8.97 -6.18
CA VAL A 117 12.72 8.28 -6.03
C VAL A 117 12.51 6.83 -5.56
N PHE A 118 11.59 6.60 -4.62
CA PHE A 118 11.27 5.25 -4.16
C PHE A 118 10.64 4.35 -5.24
N THR A 119 9.81 4.90 -6.14
CA THR A 119 9.22 4.14 -7.25
C THR A 119 10.21 3.89 -8.39
N GLU A 120 11.23 4.75 -8.54
CA GLU A 120 12.30 4.62 -9.53
C GLU A 120 13.40 3.64 -9.09
N ASP A 121 13.66 3.51 -7.78
CA ASP A 121 14.63 2.57 -7.18
C ASP A 121 14.11 1.12 -7.03
N LYS A 122 13.02 0.74 -7.69
CA LYS A 122 12.48 -0.62 -7.58
C LYS A 122 13.50 -1.61 -8.18
N PRO A 123 14.09 -2.56 -7.42
CA PRO A 123 14.74 -3.69 -8.06
C PRO A 123 13.66 -4.41 -8.87
N THR A 124 13.92 -4.56 -10.16
CA THR A 124 13.13 -5.32 -11.12
C THR A 124 13.10 -6.80 -10.74
N SER A 125 12.41 -7.16 -9.65
CA SER A 125 12.22 -8.55 -9.23
C SER A 125 10.76 -8.88 -8.87
N LEU A 126 9.83 -8.02 -9.28
CA LEU A 126 8.42 -8.37 -9.42
C LEU A 126 7.92 -7.94 -10.81
N VAL A 127 8.65 -8.35 -11.84
CA VAL A 127 8.05 -8.65 -13.15
C VAL A 127 7.72 -10.14 -13.07
N ILE A 128 6.51 -10.46 -12.61
CA ILE A 128 5.92 -11.74 -12.98
C ILE A 128 5.69 -11.63 -14.49
N SER A 129 6.39 -12.48 -15.24
CA SER A 129 6.31 -12.65 -16.68
C SER A 129 4.87 -12.64 -17.19
N ASN A 130 4.41 -11.51 -17.72
CA ASN A 130 3.39 -11.53 -18.77
C ASN A 130 4.13 -11.56 -20.11
N LYS A 131 4.61 -12.76 -20.47
CA LYS A 131 4.96 -13.07 -21.84
C LYS A 131 3.65 -13.08 -22.62
N VAL A 132 3.39 -11.98 -23.32
CA VAL A 132 2.44 -11.92 -24.43
C VAL A 132 2.75 -13.12 -25.34
N ARG A 133 1.80 -14.06 -25.42
CA ARG A 133 1.83 -15.11 -26.44
C ARG A 133 1.37 -14.43 -27.73
N GLN A 134 2.34 -14.08 -28.57
CA GLN A 134 2.13 -13.99 -30.01
C GLN A 134 2.25 -15.41 -30.57
N SER A 135 1.14 -15.92 -31.12
CA SER A 135 1.06 -16.82 -32.27
C SER A 135 -0.42 -17.05 -32.57
#